data_AF-A0A835ZDS6-F1
#
_entry.id   AF-A0A835ZDS6-F1
#
_cell.length_a   1.000
_cell.length_b   1.000
_cell.length_c   1.000
_cell.angle_alpha   90.00
_cell.angle_beta   90.00
_cell.angle_gamma   90.00
#
_symmetry.space_group_name_H-M   'P 1'
#
loop_
_entity.id
_entity.type
_entity.pdbx_description
1 polymer ?
#
loop_
_entity_poly.entity_id
_entity_poly.type
_entity_poly.pdbx_seq_one_letter_code
_entity_poly.pdbx_strand_id
1 'polypeptide(L)'
;PNETTLYLSEALNKDGQKYSAQLWRFKVDIKTGAVSDKRLFVDFAALDGTQGSVVDGIRVDVKGNLYVTRNGGWEVDVFAPDARLLRRIRLNFKSPTNLEFGGPDGKTLYVVGRCGDAAWTQGVGCVDTYQAPAAGRSWTLLQNVP
;
A
#
# COMPACT_ATOMS: atom_id res chain seq x y z
N PRO A 1 1.90 -10.52 11.55
CA PRO A 1 3.14 -9.69 11.58
C PRO A 1 3.73 -9.64 12.98
N ASN A 2 5.06 -9.56 13.12
CA ASN A 2 5.77 -9.53 14.40
C ASN A 2 6.47 -8.18 14.68
N GLU A 3 6.09 -7.13 13.95
CA GLU A 3 6.63 -5.76 14.08
C GLU A 3 8.13 -5.58 13.79
N THR A 4 8.82 -6.60 13.24
CA THR A 4 10.27 -6.54 12.94
C THR A 4 10.62 -6.10 11.52
N THR A 5 9.62 -5.81 10.68
CA THR A 5 9.80 -5.44 9.27
C THR A 5 9.09 -4.14 8.97
N LEU A 6 9.83 -3.16 8.44
CA LEU A 6 9.29 -1.92 7.89
C LEU A 6 9.25 -2.03 6.37
N TYR A 7 8.11 -1.69 5.77
CA TYR A 7 7.97 -1.53 4.32
C TYR A 7 7.90 -0.05 3.97
N LEU A 8 8.53 0.33 2.86
CA LEU A 8 8.58 1.70 2.38
C LEU A 8 8.32 1.72 0.86
N SER A 9 7.38 2.56 0.43
CA SER A 9 7.22 2.92 -0.97
C SER A 9 8.24 3.97 -1.37
N GLU A 10 8.87 3.76 -2.51
CA GLU A 10 9.74 4.75 -3.13
C GLU A 10 9.21 5.00 -4.55
N ALA A 11 8.81 6.25 -4.79
CA ALA A 11 8.37 6.71 -6.09
C ALA A 11 9.20 7.94 -6.47
N LEU A 12 10.05 7.80 -7.49
CA LEU A 12 10.87 8.91 -7.99
C LEU A 12 10.19 9.58 -9.18
N ASN A 13 10.12 10.91 -9.11
CA ASN A 13 9.65 11.79 -10.17
C ASN A 13 10.81 12.66 -10.64
N LYS A 14 11.03 12.76 -11.96
CA LYS A 14 11.96 13.70 -12.57
C LYS A 14 11.24 14.40 -13.71
N ASP A 15 11.18 15.73 -13.66
CA ASP A 15 10.53 16.56 -14.68
C ASP A 15 9.07 16.15 -14.99
N GLY A 16 8.33 15.73 -13.96
CA GLY A 16 6.96 15.25 -14.08
C GLY A 16 6.80 13.81 -14.60
N GLN A 17 7.90 13.13 -14.93
CA GLN A 17 7.91 11.72 -15.31
C GLN A 17 8.25 10.82 -14.14
N LYS A 18 7.41 9.81 -13.94
CA LYS A 18 7.58 8.73 -12.95
C LYS A 18 8.47 7.66 -13.56
N TYR A 19 9.64 7.40 -12.97
CA TYR A 19 10.59 6.44 -13.54
C TYR A 19 11.05 5.36 -12.56
N SER A 20 10.69 5.46 -11.28
CA SER A 20 10.79 4.33 -10.35
C SER A 20 9.52 4.18 -9.52
N ALA A 21 9.13 2.91 -9.36
CA ALA A 21 8.07 2.47 -8.49
C ALA A 21 8.60 1.20 -7.82
N GLN A 22 9.08 1.35 -6.59
CA GLN A 22 9.72 0.27 -5.86
C GLN A 22 9.15 0.18 -4.45
N LEU A 23 9.11 -1.04 -3.93
CA LEU A 23 8.85 -1.33 -2.54
C LEU A 23 10.15 -1.82 -1.93
N TRP A 24 10.50 -1.23 -0.80
CA TRP A 24 11.65 -1.63 0.01
C TRP A 24 11.15 -2.27 1.31
N ARG A 25 11.95 -3.18 1.84
CA ARG A 25 11.79 -3.68 3.21
C ARG A 25 13.07 -3.51 4.00
N PHE A 26 12.91 -3.31 5.30
CA PHE A 26 13.99 -3.14 6.26
C PHE A 26 13.70 -3.97 7.50
N LYS A 27 14.75 -4.35 8.22
CA LYS A 27 14.63 -4.85 9.59
C LYS A 27 14.45 -3.68 10.56
N VAL A 28 13.59 -3.88 11.55
CA VAL A 28 13.40 -2.96 12.67
C VAL A 28 13.73 -3.68 13.97
N ASP A 29 14.63 -3.10 14.76
CA ASP A 29 14.79 -3.47 16.15
C ASP A 29 13.66 -2.84 16.96
N ILE A 30 12.74 -3.67 17.47
CA ILE A 30 11.54 -3.20 18.17
C ILE A 30 11.82 -2.55 19.54
N LYS A 31 13.03 -2.70 20.09
CA LYS A 31 13.40 -2.12 21.39
C LYS A 31 13.99 -0.72 21.23
N THR A 32 14.74 -0.52 20.16
CA THR A 32 15.52 0.71 19.92
C THR A 32 14.94 1.57 18.80
N GLY A 33 14.10 1.01 17.93
CA GLY A 33 13.63 1.65 16.71
C GLY A 33 14.66 1.69 15.58
N ALA A 34 15.84 1.07 15.75
CA ALA A 34 16.88 1.08 14.72
C ALA A 34 16.42 0.35 13.45
N VAL A 35 16.63 0.99 12.30
CA VAL A 35 16.28 0.48 10.97
C VAL A 35 17.55 0.04 10.24
N SER A 36 17.56 -1.16 9.68
CA SER A 36 18.72 -1.73 9.00
C SER A 36 18.33 -2.66 7.85
N ASP A 37 19.31 -3.19 7.11
CA ASP A 37 19.10 -4.26 6.13
C ASP A 37 18.09 -3.89 5.03
N LYS A 38 18.30 -2.73 4.37
CA LYS A 38 17.50 -2.30 3.20
C LYS A 38 17.57 -3.36 2.11
N ARG A 39 16.43 -3.93 1.74
CA ARG A 39 16.31 -4.90 0.64
C ARG A 39 15.18 -4.52 -0.28
N LEU A 40 15.41 -4.67 -1.58
CA LEU A 40 14.35 -4.56 -2.57
C LEU A 40 13.31 -5.64 -2.26
N PHE A 41 12.05 -5.23 -2.20
CA PHE A 41 10.91 -6.12 -2.00
C PHE A 41 10.20 -6.36 -3.33
N VAL A 42 9.83 -5.30 -4.03
CA VAL A 42 9.21 -5.36 -5.37
C VAL A 42 9.77 -4.23 -6.23
N ASP A 43 10.08 -4.54 -7.48
CA ASP A 43 10.32 -3.55 -8.53
C ASP A 43 9.23 -3.71 -9.61
N PHE A 44 8.41 -2.68 -9.79
CA PHE A 44 7.30 -2.73 -10.74
C PHE A 44 7.75 -2.66 -12.20
N ALA A 45 8.94 -2.13 -12.49
CA ALA A 45 9.49 -2.21 -13.84
C ALA A 45 9.81 -3.67 -14.20
N ALA A 46 10.41 -4.41 -13.27
CA ALA A 46 10.76 -5.82 -13.46
C ALA A 46 9.54 -6.76 -13.34
N LEU A 47 8.58 -6.43 -12.48
CA LEU A 47 7.39 -7.25 -12.24
C LEU A 47 6.47 -7.27 -13.47
N ASP A 48 6.15 -6.10 -14.02
CA ASP A 48 5.15 -5.99 -15.09
C ASP A 48 5.27 -4.74 -15.99
N GLY A 49 6.35 -3.96 -15.87
CA GLY A 49 6.56 -2.76 -16.69
C GLY A 49 5.63 -1.60 -16.33
N THR A 50 5.03 -1.58 -15.13
CA THR A 50 4.09 -0.53 -14.70
C THR A 50 4.73 0.56 -13.83
N GLN A 51 6.03 0.81 -13.98
CA GLN A 51 6.75 1.82 -13.19
C GLN A 51 6.25 3.26 -13.37
N GLY A 52 5.43 3.52 -14.39
CA GLY A 52 4.72 4.79 -14.57
C GLY A 52 3.56 5.02 -13.59
N SER A 53 3.09 3.99 -12.89
CA SER A 53 2.11 4.12 -11.80
C SER A 53 2.83 4.39 -10.48
N VAL A 54 2.37 5.38 -9.71
CA VAL A 54 2.98 5.73 -8.41
C VAL A 54 2.55 4.73 -7.35
N VAL A 55 3.52 4.27 -6.56
CA VAL A 55 3.28 3.56 -5.31
C VAL A 55 3.09 4.62 -4.22
N ASP A 56 1.95 4.60 -3.53
CA ASP A 56 1.65 5.60 -2.50
C ASP A 56 1.42 4.91 -1.14
N GLY A 57 0.19 4.91 -0.62
CA GLY A 57 -0.16 4.26 0.64
C GLY A 57 0.00 2.74 0.64
N ILE A 58 0.39 2.23 1.82
CA ILE A 58 0.67 0.82 2.11
C ILE A 58 0.03 0.42 3.44
N ARG A 59 -0.57 -0.78 3.51
CA ARG A 59 -1.00 -1.44 4.76
C ARG A 59 -0.74 -2.93 4.75
N VAL A 60 -0.83 -3.55 5.92
CA VAL A 60 -0.58 -4.98 6.12
C VAL A 60 -1.76 -5.62 6.85
N ASP A 61 -2.17 -6.81 6.41
CA ASP A 61 -3.18 -7.61 7.12
C ASP A 61 -2.56 -8.48 8.24
N VAL A 62 -3.39 -9.14 9.04
CA VAL A 62 -2.91 -10.04 10.12
C VAL A 62 -2.11 -11.24 9.62
N LYS A 63 -2.20 -11.60 8.33
CA LYS A 63 -1.41 -12.67 7.70
C LYS A 63 -0.06 -12.17 7.18
N GLY A 64 0.17 -10.86 7.19
CA GLY A 64 1.40 -10.24 6.68
C GLY A 64 1.35 -9.89 5.20
N ASN A 65 0.18 -9.97 4.55
CA ASN A 65 0.06 -9.55 3.16
C ASN A 65 0.09 -8.02 3.08
N LEU A 66 0.87 -7.50 2.13
CA LEU A 66 1.09 -6.07 1.90
C LEU A 66 0.12 -5.57 0.84
N TYR A 67 -0.74 -4.62 1.20
CA TYR A 67 -1.70 -3.95 0.32
C TYR A 67 -1.13 -2.59 -0.07
N VAL A 68 -1.07 -2.31 -1.37
CA VAL A 68 -0.31 -1.19 -1.93
C VAL A 68 -1.13 -0.47 -2.98
N THR A 69 -1.42 0.82 -2.78
CA THR A 69 -2.11 1.62 -3.81
C THR A 69 -1.22 1.90 -5.02
N ARG A 70 -1.80 1.84 -6.22
CA ARG A 70 -1.16 2.14 -7.49
C ARG A 70 -1.83 3.35 -8.16
N ASN A 71 -1.35 4.55 -7.84
CA ASN A 71 -1.87 5.80 -8.39
C ASN A 71 -1.59 5.91 -9.89
N GLY A 72 -2.65 5.95 -10.69
CA GLY A 72 -2.61 5.87 -12.15
C GLY A 72 -2.94 4.48 -12.70
N GLY A 73 -2.82 3.44 -11.88
CA GLY A 73 -3.12 2.04 -12.22
C GLY A 73 -4.55 1.61 -11.91
N TRP A 74 -5.31 2.43 -11.16
CA TRP A 74 -6.67 2.14 -10.66
C TRP A 74 -6.77 0.86 -9.80
N GLU A 75 -5.72 0.55 -9.05
CA GLU A 75 -5.67 -0.72 -8.34
C GLU A 75 -4.96 -0.63 -7.00
N VAL A 76 -5.23 -1.66 -6.19
CA VAL A 76 -4.42 -2.01 -5.02
C VAL A 76 -3.81 -3.37 -5.30
N ASP A 77 -2.48 -3.45 -5.26
CA ASP A 77 -1.76 -4.72 -5.34
C ASP A 77 -1.61 -5.33 -3.94
N VAL A 78 -1.77 -6.65 -3.88
CA VAL A 78 -1.63 -7.42 -2.64
C VAL A 78 -0.48 -8.40 -2.81
N PHE A 79 0.56 -8.26 -1.99
CA PHE A 79 1.74 -9.13 -2.00
C PHE A 79 1.79 -10.01 -0.75
N ALA A 80 2.23 -11.24 -0.89
CA ALA A 80 2.61 -12.08 0.25
C ALA A 80 3.94 -11.57 0.87
N PRO A 81 4.27 -11.96 2.12
CA PRO A 81 5.54 -11.60 2.77
C PRO A 81 6.81 -12.02 2.00
N ASP A 82 6.68 -12.97 1.07
CA ASP A 82 7.73 -13.46 0.18
C ASP A 82 7.83 -12.68 -1.15
N ALA A 83 7.14 -11.54 -1.25
CA ALA A 83 7.04 -10.66 -2.43
C ALA A 83 6.25 -11.21 -3.62
N ARG A 84 5.58 -12.37 -3.49
CA ARG A 84 4.71 -12.87 -4.55
C ARG A 84 3.43 -12.05 -4.65
N LEU A 85 3.08 -11.60 -5.85
CA LEU A 85 1.80 -10.94 -6.13
C LEU A 85 0.66 -11.96 -5.96
N LEU A 86 -0.23 -11.69 -5.00
CA LEU A 86 -1.39 -12.53 -4.70
C LEU A 86 -2.64 -12.07 -5.44
N ARG A 87 -2.82 -10.76 -5.60
CA ARG A 87 -4.03 -10.17 -6.19
C ARG A 87 -3.78 -8.74 -6.66
N ARG A 88 -4.47 -8.36 -7.73
CA ARG A 88 -4.77 -6.96 -8.07
C ARG A 88 -6.24 -6.68 -7.81
N ILE A 89 -6.53 -5.72 -6.95
CA ILE A 89 -7.89 -5.29 -6.64
C ILE A 89 -8.18 -4.08 -7.53
N ARG A 90 -9.08 -4.26 -8.50
CA ARG A 90 -9.50 -3.17 -9.37
C ARG A 90 -10.40 -2.19 -8.60
N LEU A 91 -10.14 -0.90 -8.76
CA LEU A 91 -10.92 0.18 -8.17
C LEU A 91 -11.79 0.87 -9.22
N ASN A 92 -12.82 1.57 -8.73
CA ASN A 92 -13.71 2.41 -9.52
C ASN A 92 -13.14 3.80 -9.85
N PHE A 93 -11.90 4.10 -9.42
CA PHE A 93 -11.23 5.37 -9.70
C PHE A 93 -9.71 5.19 -9.92
N LYS A 94 -9.13 6.10 -10.72
CA LYS A 94 -7.75 5.97 -11.25
C LYS A 94 -6.64 6.29 -10.27
N SER A 95 -6.91 7.16 -9.32
CA SER A 95 -5.88 7.88 -8.56
C SER A 95 -5.93 7.57 -7.07
N PRO A 96 -5.84 6.29 -6.63
CA PRO A 96 -5.74 5.97 -5.22
C PRO A 96 -4.42 6.50 -4.65
N THR A 97 -4.47 6.99 -3.42
CA THR A 97 -3.30 7.55 -2.72
C THR A 97 -3.12 6.92 -1.35
N ASN A 98 -4.18 6.43 -0.70
CA ASN A 98 -4.04 5.76 0.58
C ASN A 98 -5.11 4.70 0.82
N LEU A 99 -4.87 3.83 1.79
CA LEU A 99 -5.80 2.79 2.22
C LEU A 99 -5.73 2.55 3.73
N GLU A 100 -6.82 2.08 4.31
CA GLU A 100 -6.86 1.61 5.69
C GLU A 100 -7.93 0.53 5.87
N PHE A 101 -7.68 -0.40 6.78
CA PHE A 101 -8.65 -1.41 7.17
C PHE A 101 -9.59 -0.89 8.26
N GLY A 102 -10.87 -1.23 8.14
CA GLY A 102 -11.91 -0.86 9.09
C GLY A 102 -13.11 -1.79 9.01
N GLY A 103 -14.27 -1.25 9.40
CA GLY A 103 -15.50 -2.02 9.52
C GLY A 103 -15.57 -2.86 10.81
N PRO A 104 -16.70 -3.54 11.06
CA PRO A 104 -16.95 -4.24 12.32
C PRO A 104 -15.98 -5.38 12.62
N ASP A 105 -15.41 -6.02 11.59
CA ASP A 105 -14.47 -7.13 11.73
C ASP A 105 -13.06 -6.81 11.21
N GLY A 106 -12.80 -5.53 10.90
CA GLY A 106 -11.50 -5.07 10.40
C GLY A 106 -11.15 -5.52 8.99
N LYS A 107 -12.09 -6.13 8.25
CA LYS A 107 -11.84 -6.68 6.90
C LYS A 107 -12.28 -5.76 5.78
N THR A 108 -12.94 -4.64 6.07
CA THR A 108 -13.29 -3.67 5.02
C THR A 108 -12.08 -2.80 4.75
N LEU A 109 -11.47 -2.95 3.57
CA LEU A 109 -10.40 -2.10 3.09
C LEU A 109 -11.02 -0.85 2.45
N TYR A 110 -10.83 0.30 3.06
CA TYR A 110 -11.18 1.59 2.48
C TYR A 110 -9.99 2.12 1.67
N VAL A 111 -10.25 2.58 0.46
CA VAL A 111 -9.23 3.15 -0.43
C VAL A 111 -9.67 4.53 -0.85
N VAL A 112 -8.80 5.52 -0.70
CA VAL A 112 -9.11 6.92 -0.97
C VAL A 112 -8.16 7.51 -2.00
N GLY A 113 -8.60 8.56 -2.67
CA GLY A 113 -7.75 9.37 -3.53
C GLY A 113 -8.54 10.40 -4.33
N ARG A 114 -8.03 10.80 -5.51
CA ARG A 114 -8.66 11.83 -6.35
C ARG A 114 -9.69 11.23 -7.30
N CYS A 115 -10.85 11.89 -7.46
CA CYS A 115 -11.81 11.56 -8.51
C CYS A 115 -11.37 12.13 -9.87
N GLY A 116 -11.53 11.32 -10.93
CA GLY A 116 -11.28 11.75 -12.31
C GLY A 116 -9.94 12.49 -12.48
N ASP A 117 -10.02 13.67 -13.11
CA ASP A 117 -8.88 14.55 -13.39
C ASP A 117 -8.78 15.71 -12.39
N ALA A 118 -9.36 15.60 -11.18
CA ALA A 118 -9.28 16.63 -10.16
C ALA A 118 -7.83 17.06 -9.90
N ALA A 119 -7.57 18.36 -9.88
CA ALA A 119 -6.24 18.91 -9.62
C ALA A 119 -5.71 18.51 -8.23
N TRP A 120 -4.40 18.57 -8.04
CA TRP A 120 -3.83 18.39 -6.70
C TRP A 120 -4.33 19.49 -5.76
N THR A 121 -4.54 19.13 -4.49
CA THR A 121 -5.01 20.01 -3.39
C THR A 121 -6.35 20.73 -3.62
N GLN A 122 -7.07 20.40 -4.69
CA GLN A 122 -8.34 21.00 -5.08
C GLN A 122 -9.32 19.90 -5.54
N GLY A 123 -10.62 20.16 -5.49
CA GLY A 123 -11.64 19.26 -6.06
C GLY A 123 -12.18 18.18 -5.12
N VAL A 124 -12.67 17.09 -5.70
CA VAL A 124 -13.46 16.04 -5.03
C VAL A 124 -12.64 14.76 -4.82
N GLY A 125 -12.69 14.22 -3.61
CA GLY A 125 -12.10 12.93 -3.26
C GLY A 125 -13.02 11.76 -3.61
N CYS A 126 -12.42 10.64 -4.00
CA CYS A 126 -13.11 9.38 -4.25
C CYS A 126 -12.76 8.37 -3.15
N VAL A 127 -13.73 7.52 -2.85
CA VAL A 127 -13.56 6.37 -1.97
C VAL A 127 -14.06 5.12 -2.68
N ASP A 128 -13.37 4.01 -2.48
CA ASP A 128 -13.82 2.68 -2.84
C ASP A 128 -13.58 1.73 -1.67
N THR A 129 -14.25 0.58 -1.68
CA THR A 129 -14.12 -0.41 -0.63
C THR A 129 -13.92 -1.80 -1.19
N TYR A 130 -13.17 -2.62 -0.47
CA TYR A 130 -12.97 -4.03 -0.80
C TYR A 130 -13.07 -4.88 0.47
N GLN A 131 -13.81 -5.99 0.41
CA GLN A 131 -13.88 -6.92 1.53
C GLN A 131 -12.70 -7.90 1.47
N ALA A 132 -11.74 -7.70 2.36
CA ALA A 132 -10.54 -8.50 2.45
C ALA A 132 -10.77 -9.86 3.14
N PRO A 133 -9.97 -10.89 2.82
CA PRO A 133 -10.08 -12.20 3.46
C PRO A 133 -9.55 -12.22 4.90
N ALA A 134 -8.86 -11.17 5.34
CA ALA A 134 -8.25 -11.06 6.66
C ALA A 134 -8.28 -9.60 7.14
N ALA A 135 -8.32 -9.41 8.46
CA ALA A 135 -8.38 -8.09 9.05
C ALA A 135 -7.05 -7.35 8.92
N GLY A 136 -7.10 -6.01 8.93
CA GLY A 136 -5.91 -5.17 8.98
C GLY A 136 -5.15 -5.31 10.30
N ARG A 137 -3.82 -5.32 10.23
CA ARG A 137 -2.97 -5.43 11.42
C ARG A 137 -3.13 -4.24 12.36
N SER A 138 -3.12 -3.02 11.82
CA SER A 138 -3.34 -1.76 12.54
C SER A 138 -4.68 -1.79 13.29
N TRP A 139 -5.76 -2.12 12.57
CA TRP A 139 -7.10 -2.23 13.15
C TRP A 139 -7.16 -3.23 14.30
N THR A 140 -6.60 -4.44 14.12
CA THR A 140 -6.58 -5.47 15.17
C THR A 140 -5.80 -5.05 16.40
N LEU A 141 -4.71 -4.26 16.24
CA LEU A 141 -3.97 -3.73 17.38
C LEU A 141 -4.80 -2.75 18.21
N LEU A 142 -5.56 -1.87 17.55
CA LEU A 142 -6.40 -0.88 18.21
C LEU A 142 -7.55 -1.49 19.03
N GLN A 143 -8.03 -2.69 18.66
CA GLN A 143 -9.06 -3.38 19.45
C GLN A 143 -8.54 -3.97 20.76
N ASN A 144 -7.22 -4.10 20.90
CA ASN A 144 -6.57 -4.66 22.09
C ASN A 144 -5.95 -3.58 22.98
N VAL A 145 -6.30 -2.31 22.78
CA VAL A 145 -5.90 -1.22 23.68
C VAL A 145 -6.77 -1.35 24.94
N PRO A 146 -6.17 -1.49 26.15
CA PRO A 146 -6.90 -1.62 27.40
C PRO A 146 -7.72 -0.37 27.74
#